data_AF-A0A5J6RK40-F1
#
_entry.id   AF-A0A5J6RK40-F1
#
_cell.length_a   1.000
_cell.length_b   1.000
_cell.length_c   1.000
_cell.angle_alpha   90.00
_cell.angle_beta   90.00
_cell.angle_gamma   90.00
#
_symmetry.space_group_name_H-M   'P 1'
#
loop_
_entity.id
_entity.type
_entity.pdbx_description
1 polymer ?
#
loop_
_entity_poly.entity_id
_entity_poly.type
_entity_poly.pdbx_seq_one_letter_code
_entity_poly.pdbx_strand_id
1 'polypeptide(L)'
;MIVCVNKESIYSLFGVDDFVSLETALDNIAPSLLDYHFKDFCDNSEEVSFFNKREVENSFSQGSYTLFLDYNENLFLEIDDLEVDDSTSSFW
;
A
#
# COMPACT_ATOMS: atom_id res chain seq x y z
N MET A 1 3.07 8.42 3.82
CA MET A 1 2.04 8.02 4.81
C MET A 1 2.14 6.53 5.06
N ILE A 2 1.94 6.04 6.30
CA ILE A 2 1.92 4.59 6.59
C ILE A 2 0.58 4.24 7.25
N VAL A 3 -0.12 3.23 6.74
CA VAL A 3 -1.39 2.74 7.29
C VAL A 3 -1.31 1.26 7.63
N CYS A 4 -2.02 0.84 8.67
CA CYS A 4 -2.22 -0.56 8.99
C CYS A 4 -3.41 -1.07 8.20
N VAL A 5 -3.20 -2.08 7.37
CA VAL A 5 -4.24 -2.65 6.51
C VAL A 5 -4.55 -4.07 6.95
N ASN A 6 -5.82 -4.43 6.92
CA ASN A 6 -6.22 -5.79 7.24
C ASN A 6 -5.81 -6.73 6.10
N LYS A 7 -4.91 -7.69 6.40
CA LYS A 7 -4.39 -8.65 5.40
C LYS A 7 -5.51 -9.42 4.71
N GLU A 8 -6.56 -9.82 5.43
CA GLU A 8 -7.66 -10.61 4.88
C GLU A 8 -8.49 -9.80 3.89
N SER A 9 -8.70 -8.50 4.15
CA SER A 9 -9.39 -7.60 3.24
C SER A 9 -8.62 -7.38 1.94
N ILE A 10 -7.31 -7.18 2.01
CA ILE A 10 -6.44 -7.05 0.82
C ILE A 10 -6.41 -8.36 0.05
N TYR A 11 -6.18 -9.48 0.74
CA TYR A 11 -6.15 -10.81 0.13
C TYR A 11 -7.46 -11.14 -0.57
N SER A 12 -8.59 -10.83 0.05
CA SER A 12 -9.90 -11.00 -0.58
C SER A 12 -10.14 -10.05 -1.76
N LEU A 13 -9.59 -8.84 -1.75
CA LEU A 13 -9.75 -7.87 -2.83
C LEU A 13 -8.96 -8.31 -4.08
N PHE A 14 -7.72 -8.76 -3.88
CA PHE A 14 -6.84 -9.23 -4.95
C PHE A 14 -7.04 -10.71 -5.28
N GLY A 15 -7.82 -11.46 -4.48
CA GLY A 15 -8.09 -12.88 -4.67
C GLY A 15 -6.85 -13.76 -4.45
N VAL A 16 -6.04 -13.43 -3.45
CA VAL A 16 -4.74 -14.07 -3.16
C VAL A 16 -4.72 -14.61 -1.74
N ASP A 17 -3.96 -15.67 -1.49
CA ASP A 17 -3.85 -16.33 -0.17
C ASP A 17 -2.48 -16.14 0.51
N ASP A 18 -1.48 -15.64 -0.22
CA ASP A 18 -0.09 -15.52 0.22
C ASP A 18 0.53 -14.19 -0.23
N PHE A 19 1.52 -13.69 0.53
CA PHE A 19 2.20 -12.43 0.23
C PHE A 19 2.88 -12.46 -1.14
N VAL A 20 3.50 -13.58 -1.54
CA VAL A 20 4.13 -13.72 -2.87
C VAL A 20 3.10 -13.61 -3.99
N SER A 21 1.90 -14.13 -3.76
CA SER A 21 0.79 -14.01 -4.71
C SER A 21 0.27 -12.58 -4.78
N LEU A 22 0.24 -11.87 -3.64
CA LEU A 22 -0.09 -10.44 -3.59
C LEU A 22 0.94 -9.62 -4.37
N GLU A 23 2.24 -9.85 -4.18
CA GLU A 23 3.30 -9.19 -4.94
C GLU A 23 3.11 -9.38 -6.45
N THR A 24 2.80 -10.61 -6.87
CA THR A 24 2.54 -10.92 -8.27
C THR A 24 1.26 -10.24 -8.78
N ALA A 25 0.20 -10.21 -7.98
CA ALA A 25 -1.06 -9.55 -8.36
C ALA A 25 -0.88 -8.03 -8.50
N LEU A 26 -0.11 -7.42 -7.61
CA LEU A 26 0.25 -6.01 -7.66
C LEU A 26 1.14 -5.70 -8.86
N ASP A 27 2.11 -6.55 -9.18
CA ASP A 27 2.94 -6.39 -10.39
C ASP A 27 2.11 -6.43 -11.68
N ASN A 28 1.02 -7.21 -11.69
CA ASN A 28 0.11 -7.35 -12.83
C ASN A 28 -1.03 -6.32 -12.88
N ILE A 29 -1.30 -5.61 -11.77
CA ILE A 29 -2.40 -4.63 -11.75
C ILE A 29 -1.97 -3.32 -12.41
N ALA A 30 -2.91 -2.64 -13.06
CA ALA A 30 -2.64 -1.32 -13.60
C ALA A 30 -2.40 -0.32 -12.46
N PRO A 31 -1.39 0.56 -12.57
CA PRO A 31 -1.05 1.50 -11.50
C PRO A 31 -2.20 2.43 -11.11
N SER A 32 -3.10 2.78 -12.03
CA SER A 32 -4.29 3.59 -11.73
C SER A 32 -5.32 2.88 -10.87
N LEU A 33 -5.47 1.56 -11.02
CA LEU A 33 -6.35 0.73 -10.18
C LEU A 33 -5.72 0.54 -8.80
N LEU A 34 -4.40 0.36 -8.76
CA LEU A 34 -3.65 0.27 -7.51
C LEU A 34 -3.87 1.52 -6.66
N ASP A 35 -3.70 2.69 -7.28
CA ASP A 35 -3.97 4.00 -6.68
C ASP A 35 -5.38 4.09 -6.08
N TYR A 36 -6.39 3.69 -6.85
CA TYR A 36 -7.77 3.74 -6.40
C TYR A 36 -8.02 2.88 -5.17
N HIS A 37 -7.56 1.62 -5.20
CA HIS A 37 -7.73 0.70 -4.08
C HIS A 37 -6.94 1.13 -2.85
N PHE A 38 -5.69 1.58 -3.04
CA PHE A 38 -4.82 1.95 -1.92
C PHE A 38 -5.26 3.26 -1.28
N LYS A 39 -5.81 4.20 -2.06
CA LYS A 39 -6.44 5.41 -1.53
C LYS A 39 -7.70 5.10 -0.73
N ASP A 40 -8.54 4.16 -1.19
CA ASP A 40 -9.71 3.69 -0.46
C ASP A 40 -9.32 2.99 0.85
N PHE A 41 -8.28 2.14 0.83
CA PHE A 41 -7.71 1.57 2.05
C PHE A 41 -7.18 2.64 2.99
N CYS A 42 -6.49 3.64 2.47
CA CYS A 42 -5.92 4.73 3.26
C CYS A 42 -7.00 5.55 3.97
N ASP A 43 -8.12 5.83 3.30
CA ASP A 43 -9.26 6.58 3.87
C ASP A 43 -10.00 5.77 4.95
N ASN A 44 -10.06 4.45 4.79
CA ASN A 44 -10.74 3.54 5.72
C ASN A 44 -9.83 2.94 6.81
N SER A 45 -8.53 3.19 6.78
CA SER A 45 -7.56 2.58 7.69
C SER A 45 -6.93 3.60 8.63
N GLU A 46 -6.57 3.17 9.82
CA GLU A 46 -5.90 4.04 10.79
C GLU A 46 -4.44 4.27 10.37
N GLU A 47 -4.06 5.55 10.26
CA GLU A 47 -2.67 5.94 10.06
C GLU A 47 -1.81 5.47 11.24
N VAL A 48 -0.72 4.78 10.91
CA VAL A 48 0.22 4.28 11.91
C VAL A 48 1.35 5.30 12.03
N SER A 49 1.30 6.10 13.09
CA SER A 49 2.33 7.10 13.37
C SER A 49 3.69 6.50 13.75
N PHE A 50 3.72 5.22 14.15
CA PHE A 50 4.92 4.51 14.56
C PHE A 50 4.99 3.12 13.94
N PHE A 51 5.79 3.01 12.88
CA PHE A 51 6.05 1.75 12.20
C PHE A 51 7.50 1.29 12.44
N ASN A 52 7.68 0.11 13.03
CA ASN A 52 9.00 -0.40 13.38
C ASN A 52 9.57 -1.26 12.24
N LYS A 53 10.37 -0.66 11.37
CA LYS A 53 11.01 -1.34 10.21
C LYS A 53 11.92 -2.52 10.60
N ARG A 54 12.22 -2.76 11.89
CA ARG A 54 12.98 -3.93 12.36
C ARG A 54 12.16 -5.21 12.52
N GLU A 55 10.84 -5.08 12.65
CA GLU A 55 9.93 -6.22 12.85
C GLU A 55 9.30 -6.70 11.53
N VAL A 56 9.71 -6.06 10.42
CA VAL A 56 9.35 -6.43 9.06
C VAL A 56 10.08 -7.71 8.67
N GLU A 57 9.29 -8.71 8.27
CA GLU A 57 9.76 -9.95 7.67
C GLU A 57 9.95 -9.77 6.16
N ASN A 58 8.95 -9.23 5.47
CA ASN A 58 8.97 -9.00 4.03
C ASN A 58 8.57 -7.58 3.69
N SER A 59 9.20 -7.02 2.65
CA SER A 59 8.87 -5.71 2.13
C SER A 59 8.80 -5.76 0.62
N PHE A 60 7.72 -5.24 0.06
CA PHE A 60 7.51 -5.14 -1.37
C PHE A 60 7.31 -3.69 -1.76
N SER A 61 8.14 -3.16 -2.65
CA SER A 61 8.02 -1.79 -3.15
C SER A 61 7.68 -1.80 -4.64
N GLN A 62 6.61 -1.11 -5.02
CA GLN A 62 6.20 -0.92 -6.39
C GLN A 62 5.80 0.54 -6.64
N GLY A 63 6.60 1.23 -7.45
CA GLY A 63 6.38 2.64 -7.77
C GLY A 63 6.39 3.51 -6.51
N SER A 64 5.26 4.11 -6.19
CA SER A 64 5.04 4.98 -5.02
C SER A 64 4.50 4.25 -3.79
N TYR A 65 4.34 2.92 -3.87
CA TYR A 65 3.75 2.11 -2.82
C TYR A 65 4.75 1.11 -2.26
N THR A 66 4.81 1.00 -0.95
CA THR A 66 5.62 -0.01 -0.26
C THR A 66 4.75 -0.75 0.74
N LEU A 67 4.56 -2.05 0.52
CA LEU A 67 3.93 -2.96 1.46
C LEU A 67 4.98 -3.56 2.38
N PHE A 68 4.63 -3.69 3.64
CA PHE A 68 5.44 -4.37 4.64
C PHE A 68 4.60 -5.44 5.32
N LEU A 69 5.19 -6.61 5.50
CA LEU A 69 4.65 -7.70 6.27
C LEU A 69 5.54 -7.93 7.49
N ASP A 70 4.97 -7.83 8.68
CA ASP A 70 5.65 -8.10 9.94
C ASP A 70 5.63 -9.59 10.31
N TYR A 71 6.53 -10.02 11.20
CA TYR A 71 6.55 -11.39 11.77
C TYR A 71 5.26 -11.78 12.51
N ASN A 72 4.44 -10.81 12.89
CA ASN A 72 3.13 -11.02 13.49
C ASN A 72 2.00 -11.16 12.44
N GLU A 73 2.36 -11.28 11.16
CA GLU A 73 1.44 -11.33 10.02
C GLU A 73 0.56 -10.07 9.92
N ASN A 74 1.05 -8.93 10.38
CA ASN A 74 0.39 -7.64 10.17
C ASN A 74 0.90 -7.03 8.86
N LEU A 75 -0.03 -6.49 8.06
CA LEU A 75 0.27 -5.88 6.77
C LEU A 75 0.19 -4.36 6.91
N PHE A 76 1.24 -3.69 6.47
CA PHE A 76 1.34 -2.24 6.48
C PHE A 76 1.56 -1.74 5.08
N LEU A 77 0.95 -0.61 4.77
CA LEU A 77 1.09 0.04 3.48
C LEU A 77 1.67 1.42 3.71
N GLU A 78 2.87 1.64 3.18
CA GLU A 78 3.51 2.93 3.05
C GLU A 78 3.25 3.47 1.66
N ILE A 79 2.60 4.62 1.60
CA ILE A 79 2.41 5.40 0.38
C ILE A 79 3.46 6.50 0.44
N ASP A 80 4.43 6.44 -0.46
CA ASP A 80 5.32 7.55 -0.74
C ASP A 80 4.51 8.57 -1.55
N ASP A 81 3.80 9.42 -0.82
CA ASP A 81 3.08 10.53 -1.40
C ASP A 81 4.12 11.51 -1.99
N LEU A 82 4.50 11.26 -3.24
CA LEU A 82 5.14 12.25 -4.09
C LEU A 82 4.05 13.17 -4.65
N GLU A 83 3.31 13.87 -3.79
CA GLU A 83 2.69 15.12 -4.20
C GLU A 83 3.80 16.17 -4.38
N VAL A 84 4.46 16.13 -5.55
CA VAL A 84 4.94 17.35 -6.20
C VAL A 84 4.30 17.44 -7.57
N ASP A 85 3.15 18.12 -7.56
CA ASP A 85 2.68 19.09 -8.57
C ASP A 85 2.29 18.56 -9.96
N ASP A 86 0.98 18.39 -10.18
CA ASP A 86 0.32 18.88 -11.41
C ASP A 86 -1.08 19.42 -11.10
N SER A 87 -1.24 20.09 -9.94
CA SER A 87 -2.34 21.04 -9.80
C SER A 87 -2.03 22.19 -10.73
N THR A 88 -2.53 22.10 -11.97
CA THR A 88 -2.50 23.14 -13.00
C THR A 88 -2.53 24.53 -12.36
N SER A 89 -1.36 25.15 -12.25
CA SER A 89 -1.24 26.59 -12.04
C SER A 89 -1.74 27.24 -13.32
N SER A 90 -3.06 27.28 -13.47
CA SER A 90 -3.76 28.05 -14.49
C SER A 90 -3.46 29.52 -14.19
N PHE A 91 -2.35 30.01 -14.73
CA PHE A 91 -2.14 31.42 -14.96
C PHE A 91 -3.11 31.85 -16.07
N TRP A 92 -4.21 32.47 -15.66
CA TRP A 92 -5.01 33.37 -16.49
C TRP A 92 -4.88 34.78 -15.93
#